data_AF-A0A7K4F7Z4-F1
#
_entry.id   AF-A0A7K4F7Z4-F1
#
_cell.length_a   1.000
_cell.length_b   1.000
_cell.length_c   1.000
_cell.angle_alpha   90.00
_cell.angle_beta   90.00
_cell.angle_gamma   90.00
#
_symmetry.space_group_name_H-M   'P 1'
#
loop_
_entity.id
_entity.type
_entity.pdbx_description
1 polymer ?
#
loop_
_entity_poly.entity_id
_entity_poly.type
_entity_poly.pdbx_seq_one_letter_code
_entity_poly.pdbx_strand_id
1 'polypeptide(L)'
;MYFLFIALISIPATSGALADVWEIQIPTDASKIDSKAHFIPVEISIKPNDMVIWGNGDGEAHTITSGSLETGSDGKFDSGFLKPGRQFMTGFDEEFGEIKYFCIIHPWMIGIINIVDLPEGYQVFHNVGSKVADTSFDIQYKVQRNLSDVTVEPARKMLVFSFVGKIDNDLFVVNLPEELIKNPQTVWVGNEQIMNFSSESSEGFTKMSIPLDAHTAQIKIVGTETIGETPKNHIC
;
A
#
# COMPACT_ATOMS: atom_id res chain seq x y z
N MET A 1 -23.81 32.70 -52.88
CA MET A 1 -23.38 33.08 -51.53
C MET A 1 -24.21 32.28 -50.54
N TYR A 2 -23.69 31.13 -50.07
CA TYR A 2 -24.32 30.29 -49.07
C TYR A 2 -23.29 30.09 -47.96
N PHE A 3 -23.55 30.63 -46.78
CA PHE A 3 -22.71 30.44 -45.60
C PHE A 3 -23.12 29.14 -44.91
N LEU A 4 -22.22 28.16 -44.90
CA LEU A 4 -22.37 26.94 -44.11
C LEU A 4 -21.98 27.28 -42.66
N PHE A 5 -22.96 27.39 -41.76
CA PHE A 5 -22.71 27.49 -40.33
C PHE A 5 -22.37 26.10 -39.78
N ILE A 6 -21.10 25.87 -39.45
CA ILE A 6 -20.69 24.71 -38.65
C ILE A 6 -20.95 25.09 -37.19
N ALA A 7 -21.98 24.51 -36.59
CA ALA A 7 -22.16 24.56 -35.14
C ALA A 7 -21.07 23.70 -34.49
N LEU A 8 -20.09 24.34 -33.85
CA LEU A 8 -19.17 23.69 -32.94
C LEU A 8 -19.96 23.29 -31.69
N ILE A 9 -20.36 22.02 -31.63
CA ILE A 9 -20.83 21.41 -30.38
C ILE A 9 -19.60 21.28 -29.48
N SER A 10 -19.48 22.17 -28.49
CA SER A 10 -18.53 21.99 -27.40
C SER A 10 -19.00 20.82 -26.55
N ILE A 11 -18.43 19.64 -26.78
CA ILE A 11 -18.55 18.53 -25.85
C ILE A 11 -17.82 18.97 -24.58
N PRO A 12 -18.48 19.09 -23.42
CA PRO A 12 -17.76 19.31 -22.18
C PRO A 12 -16.83 18.10 -22.00
N ALA A 13 -15.52 18.35 -21.97
CA ALA A 13 -14.56 17.36 -21.52
C ALA A 13 -14.82 17.15 -20.03
N THR A 14 -15.69 16.20 -19.69
CA THR A 14 -15.70 15.61 -18.37
C THR A 14 -14.32 15.01 -18.17
N SER A 15 -13.53 15.63 -17.30
CA SER A 15 -12.34 15.04 -16.72
C SER A 15 -12.76 13.81 -15.93
N GLY A 16 -12.98 12.68 -16.60
CA GLY A 16 -12.99 11.40 -15.94
C GLY A 16 -11.58 11.18 -15.42
N ALA A 17 -11.40 11.19 -14.10
CA ALA A 17 -10.18 10.66 -13.51
C ALA A 17 -9.99 9.27 -14.12
N LEU A 18 -8.85 9.03 -14.76
CA LEU A 18 -8.53 7.69 -15.23
C LEU A 18 -8.45 6.78 -14.00
N ALA A 19 -9.02 5.58 -14.12
CA ALA A 19 -8.83 4.52 -13.13
C ALA A 19 -7.33 4.28 -12.95
N ASP A 20 -6.86 4.29 -11.69
CA ASP A 20 -5.48 3.93 -11.40
C ASP A 20 -5.31 2.42 -11.61
N VAL A 21 -4.09 1.99 -11.96
CA VAL A 21 -3.73 0.58 -12.06
C VAL A 21 -2.79 0.25 -10.92
N TRP A 22 -3.21 -0.68 -10.06
CA TRP A 22 -2.43 -1.16 -8.92
C TRP A 22 -1.83 -2.52 -9.24
N GLU A 23 -0.54 -2.68 -8.98
CA GLU A 23 0.18 -3.92 -9.27
C GLU A 23 0.41 -4.76 -8.01
N ILE A 24 0.09 -6.04 -8.10
CA ILE A 24 0.43 -7.06 -7.10
C ILE A 24 1.30 -8.12 -7.76
N GLN A 25 2.46 -8.41 -7.17
CA GLN A 25 3.36 -9.44 -7.67
C GLN A 25 3.23 -10.71 -6.83
N ILE A 26 3.19 -11.86 -7.50
CA ILE A 26 3.45 -13.16 -6.88
C ILE A 26 4.96 -13.38 -7.00
N PRO A 27 5.74 -13.24 -5.91
CA PRO A 27 7.19 -13.33 -5.98
C PRO A 27 7.65 -14.78 -6.21
N THR A 28 8.93 -14.93 -6.56
CA THR A 28 9.59 -16.24 -6.56
C THR A 28 9.42 -16.94 -5.21
N ASP A 29 9.18 -18.25 -5.26
CA ASP A 29 8.96 -19.12 -4.09
C ASP A 29 7.64 -18.85 -3.34
N ALA A 30 6.72 -18.02 -3.86
CA ALA A 30 5.42 -17.76 -3.23
C ALA A 30 4.57 -19.03 -2.99
N SER A 31 4.74 -20.06 -3.81
CA SER A 31 4.15 -21.40 -3.64
C SER A 31 4.69 -22.18 -2.44
N LYS A 32 5.75 -21.75 -1.75
CA LYS A 32 6.23 -22.43 -0.55
C LYS A 32 5.57 -21.84 0.68
N ILE A 33 5.08 -22.68 1.59
CA ILE A 33 4.40 -22.25 2.82
C ILE A 33 5.29 -21.39 3.74
N ASP A 34 6.62 -21.57 3.68
CA ASP A 34 7.62 -20.85 4.47
C ASP A 34 8.21 -19.62 3.74
N SER A 35 7.63 -19.24 2.59
CA SER A 35 8.03 -18.01 1.91
C SER A 35 7.83 -16.79 2.79
N LYS A 36 8.70 -15.79 2.61
CA LYS A 36 8.60 -14.51 3.31
C LYS A 36 7.39 -13.68 2.87
N ALA A 37 6.92 -13.90 1.64
CA ALA A 37 5.78 -13.22 1.07
C ALA A 37 5.15 -14.08 -0.04
N HIS A 38 3.82 -14.01 -0.14
CA HIS A 38 3.04 -14.72 -1.16
C HIS A 38 2.44 -13.77 -2.20
N PHE A 39 2.07 -12.56 -1.77
CA PHE A 39 1.67 -11.44 -2.61
C PHE A 39 2.46 -10.21 -2.15
N ILE A 40 2.93 -9.39 -3.08
CA ILE A 40 3.65 -8.14 -2.79
C ILE A 40 3.02 -6.99 -3.59
N PRO A 41 2.39 -6.02 -2.92
CA PRO A 41 2.01 -6.05 -1.50
C PRO A 41 0.92 -7.12 -1.23
N VAL A 42 0.78 -7.52 0.04
CA VAL A 42 -0.27 -8.49 0.46
C VAL A 42 -1.64 -7.84 0.56
N GLU A 43 -1.65 -6.53 0.83
CA GLU A 43 -2.83 -5.71 1.02
C GLU A 43 -2.63 -4.39 0.28
N ILE A 44 -3.67 -3.95 -0.44
CA ILE A 44 -3.71 -2.65 -1.10
C ILE A 44 -4.99 -1.91 -0.76
N SER A 45 -4.94 -0.59 -0.85
CA SER A 45 -6.13 0.26 -0.82
C SER A 45 -6.37 0.84 -2.21
N ILE A 46 -7.57 0.75 -2.76
CA ILE A 46 -7.88 1.30 -4.09
C ILE A 46 -9.11 2.18 -4.02
N LYS A 47 -9.30 3.04 -5.02
CA LYS A 47 -10.54 3.79 -5.18
C LYS A 47 -11.56 2.98 -5.99
N PRO A 48 -12.85 3.33 -5.90
CA PRO A 48 -13.86 2.78 -6.80
C PRO A 48 -13.47 2.98 -8.26
N ASN A 49 -13.69 1.94 -9.07
CA ASN A 49 -13.36 1.84 -10.49
C ASN A 49 -11.86 1.70 -10.82
N ASP A 50 -10.96 1.64 -9.83
CA ASP A 50 -9.56 1.30 -10.08
C ASP A 50 -9.42 -0.13 -10.61
N MET A 51 -8.29 -0.41 -11.28
CA MET A 51 -7.92 -1.74 -11.73
C MET A 51 -6.80 -2.32 -10.88
N VAL A 52 -6.80 -3.64 -10.70
CA VAL A 52 -5.69 -4.36 -10.07
C VAL A 52 -5.17 -5.39 -11.07
N ILE A 53 -3.85 -5.42 -11.24
CA ILE A 53 -3.13 -6.39 -12.05
C ILE A 53 -2.22 -7.24 -11.17
N TRP A 54 -2.39 -8.57 -11.27
CA TRP A 54 -1.51 -9.54 -10.65
C TRP A 54 -0.52 -10.07 -11.68
N GLY A 55 0.77 -10.04 -11.35
CA GLY A 55 1.83 -10.69 -12.14
C GLY A 55 2.34 -11.95 -11.46
N ASN A 56 2.37 -13.08 -12.17
CA ASN A 56 3.00 -14.29 -11.65
C ASN A 56 4.51 -14.29 -11.95
N GLY A 57 5.31 -13.86 -10.98
CA GLY A 57 6.78 -13.96 -11.00
C GLY A 57 7.33 -15.23 -10.34
N ASP A 58 6.47 -16.13 -9.88
CA ASP A 58 6.85 -17.43 -9.35
C ASP A 58 7.12 -18.45 -10.48
N GLY A 59 7.85 -19.52 -10.15
CA GLY A 59 8.07 -20.66 -11.03
C GLY A 59 6.87 -21.60 -11.13
N GLU A 60 5.90 -21.48 -10.22
CA GLU A 60 4.71 -22.32 -10.13
C GLU A 60 3.45 -21.62 -10.64
N ALA A 61 2.42 -22.39 -11.01
CA ALA A 61 1.12 -21.83 -11.37
C ALA A 61 0.33 -21.44 -10.12
N HIS A 62 -0.43 -20.34 -10.23
CA HIS A 62 -1.28 -19.81 -9.15
C HIS A 62 -2.69 -19.51 -9.63
N THR A 63 -3.59 -19.19 -8.71
CA THR A 63 -4.88 -18.55 -9.03
C THR A 63 -5.04 -17.28 -8.21
N ILE A 64 -5.84 -16.36 -8.73
CA ILE A 64 -6.32 -15.15 -8.04
C ILE A 64 -7.83 -15.30 -7.97
N THR A 65 -8.33 -15.79 -6.85
CA THR A 65 -9.73 -16.16 -6.68
C THR A 65 -10.32 -15.38 -5.51
N SER A 66 -11.35 -14.60 -5.76
CA SER A 66 -12.05 -13.84 -4.72
C SER A 66 -12.79 -14.77 -3.76
N GLY A 67 -12.77 -14.43 -2.48
CA GLY A 67 -13.35 -15.20 -1.39
C GLY A 67 -12.37 -15.43 -0.25
N SER A 68 -12.68 -16.42 0.60
CA SER A 68 -11.87 -16.74 1.77
C SER A 68 -11.68 -18.24 1.91
N LEU A 69 -10.72 -18.67 2.72
CA LEU A 69 -10.54 -20.10 3.02
C LEU A 69 -11.70 -20.69 3.80
N GLU A 70 -12.44 -19.86 4.55
CA GLU A 70 -13.56 -20.30 5.38
C GLU A 70 -14.82 -20.53 4.55
N THR A 71 -15.10 -19.62 3.63
CA THR A 71 -16.33 -19.61 2.82
C THR A 71 -16.14 -20.14 1.40
N GLY A 72 -14.89 -20.35 0.99
CA GLY A 72 -14.55 -20.62 -0.40
C GLY A 72 -14.67 -19.37 -1.28
N SER A 73 -14.71 -19.59 -2.60
CA SER A 73 -14.86 -18.51 -3.56
C SER A 73 -16.24 -17.86 -3.47
N ASP A 74 -16.28 -16.53 -3.54
CA ASP A 74 -17.51 -15.73 -3.57
C ASP A 74 -17.96 -15.36 -5.01
N GLY A 75 -17.16 -15.73 -6.02
CA GLY A 75 -17.50 -15.56 -7.44
C GLY A 75 -17.33 -14.16 -8.01
N LYS A 76 -16.74 -13.20 -7.27
CA LYS A 76 -16.47 -11.84 -7.80
C LYS A 76 -15.43 -11.82 -8.91
N PHE A 77 -14.32 -12.55 -8.75
CA PHE A 77 -13.32 -12.76 -9.79
C PHE A 77 -12.57 -14.10 -9.61
N ASP A 78 -12.14 -14.67 -10.73
CA ASP A 78 -11.26 -15.84 -10.76
C ASP A 78 -10.37 -15.76 -12.01
N SER A 79 -9.06 -15.76 -11.81
CA SER A 79 -8.10 -15.79 -12.92
C SER A 79 -8.05 -17.15 -13.64
N GLY A 80 -8.58 -18.20 -13.02
CA GLY A 80 -8.18 -19.57 -13.33
C GLY A 80 -6.67 -19.76 -13.11
N PHE A 81 -6.06 -20.72 -13.81
CA PHE A 81 -4.62 -20.95 -13.72
C PHE A 81 -3.81 -19.81 -14.35
N LEU A 82 -3.18 -19.00 -13.51
CA LEU A 82 -2.19 -18.00 -13.87
C LEU A 82 -0.80 -18.65 -13.92
N LYS A 83 -0.35 -19.00 -15.13
CA LYS A 83 0.97 -19.61 -15.37
C LYS A 83 2.13 -18.63 -15.07
N PRO A 84 3.35 -19.13 -14.83
CA PRO A 84 4.54 -18.28 -14.70
C PRO A 84 4.69 -17.25 -15.83
N GLY A 85 5.04 -16.02 -15.49
CA GLY A 85 5.21 -14.89 -16.40
C GLY A 85 3.91 -14.34 -17.00
N ARG A 86 2.74 -14.82 -16.56
CA ARG A 86 1.44 -14.30 -17.00
C ARG A 86 0.87 -13.30 -16.01
N GLN A 87 -0.06 -12.50 -16.51
CA GLN A 87 -0.78 -11.50 -15.72
C GLN A 87 -2.29 -11.74 -15.79
N PHE A 88 -2.98 -11.35 -14.71
CA PHE A 88 -4.44 -11.28 -14.61
C PHE A 88 -4.82 -9.87 -14.15
N MET A 89 -5.89 -9.30 -14.71
CA MET A 89 -6.33 -7.96 -14.38
C MET A 89 -7.85 -7.92 -14.27
N THR A 90 -8.37 -7.24 -13.25
CA THR A 90 -9.80 -6.95 -13.10
C THR A 90 -10.01 -5.55 -12.52
N GLY A 91 -11.14 -4.95 -12.84
CA GLY A 91 -11.63 -3.71 -12.23
C GLY A 91 -12.53 -3.99 -11.04
N PHE A 92 -12.78 -2.95 -10.24
CA PHE A 92 -13.60 -2.99 -9.03
C PHE A 92 -14.67 -1.91 -9.07
N ASP A 93 -15.91 -2.31 -9.34
CA ASP A 93 -17.05 -1.38 -9.46
C ASP A 93 -17.76 -1.15 -8.12
N GLU A 94 -17.37 -1.85 -7.04
CA GLU A 94 -17.93 -1.64 -5.71
C GLU A 94 -17.59 -0.26 -5.15
N GLU A 95 -18.53 0.36 -4.43
CA GLU A 95 -18.32 1.69 -3.85
C GLU A 95 -17.33 1.66 -2.68
N PHE A 96 -17.47 0.76 -1.71
CA PHE A 96 -16.55 0.64 -0.57
C PHE A 96 -16.59 -0.76 0.02
N GLY A 97 -15.48 -1.21 0.61
CA GLY A 97 -15.43 -2.45 1.38
C GLY A 97 -14.14 -3.24 1.23
N GLU A 98 -14.08 -4.37 1.93
CA GLU A 98 -12.94 -5.30 1.89
C GLU A 98 -13.26 -6.45 0.92
N ILE A 99 -12.29 -6.80 0.07
CA ILE A 99 -12.32 -7.97 -0.78
C ILE A 99 -11.11 -8.84 -0.46
N LYS A 100 -11.38 -10.03 0.06
CA LYS A 100 -10.36 -11.07 0.26
C LYS A 100 -10.23 -11.90 -1.01
N TYR A 101 -9.03 -12.38 -1.25
CA TYR A 101 -8.76 -13.34 -2.31
C TYR A 101 -7.65 -14.30 -1.90
N PHE A 102 -7.60 -15.44 -2.56
CA PHE A 102 -6.64 -16.50 -2.25
C PHE A 102 -6.25 -17.28 -3.50
N CYS A 103 -5.17 -18.05 -3.38
CA CYS A 103 -4.78 -19.05 -4.36
C CYS A 103 -5.43 -20.39 -4.00
N ILE A 104 -6.19 -20.99 -4.92
CA ILE A 104 -6.86 -22.30 -4.70
C ILE A 104 -5.82 -23.42 -4.50
N ILE A 105 -4.70 -23.35 -5.22
CA ILE A 105 -3.65 -24.40 -5.23
C ILE A 105 -2.77 -24.30 -3.98
N HIS A 106 -2.58 -23.08 -3.49
CA HIS A 106 -1.73 -22.75 -2.35
C HIS A 106 -2.56 -21.95 -1.32
N PRO A 107 -3.45 -22.61 -0.54
CA PRO A 107 -4.46 -21.90 0.25
C PRO A 107 -3.90 -20.93 1.31
N TRP A 108 -2.64 -21.07 1.73
CA TRP A 108 -2.00 -20.10 2.64
C TRP A 108 -1.72 -18.73 1.99
N MET A 109 -1.80 -18.63 0.66
CA MET A 109 -1.64 -17.36 -0.05
C MET A 109 -2.96 -16.59 -0.01
N ILE A 110 -3.02 -15.58 0.85
CA ILE A 110 -4.19 -14.71 1.05
C ILE A 110 -3.76 -13.26 0.78
N GLY A 111 -4.60 -12.52 0.06
CA GLY A 111 -4.45 -11.08 -0.09
C GLY A 111 -5.76 -10.33 0.16
N ILE A 112 -5.63 -9.02 0.33
CA ILE A 112 -6.73 -8.13 0.69
C ILE A 112 -6.72 -6.91 -0.23
N ILE A 113 -7.89 -6.50 -0.70
CA ILE A 113 -8.12 -5.24 -1.39
C ILE A 113 -9.14 -4.45 -0.57
N ASN A 114 -8.77 -3.26 -0.13
CA ASN A 114 -9.67 -2.32 0.54
C ASN A 114 -10.10 -1.26 -0.46
N ILE A 115 -11.39 -1.19 -0.78
CA ILE A 115 -11.97 -0.14 -1.61
C ILE A 115 -12.39 0.99 -0.66
N VAL A 116 -11.70 2.12 -0.77
CA VAL A 116 -11.78 3.25 0.18
C VAL A 116 -11.70 4.58 -0.56
N ASP A 117 -12.16 5.65 0.10
CA ASP A 117 -11.96 7.01 -0.39
C ASP A 117 -10.57 7.51 0.05
N LEU A 118 -9.64 7.60 -0.89
CA LEU A 118 -8.27 8.07 -0.67
C LEU A 118 -7.86 9.08 -1.76
N PRO A 119 -6.95 10.02 -1.44
CA PRO A 119 -6.33 10.83 -2.46
C PRO A 119 -5.57 9.98 -3.50
N GLU A 120 -5.44 10.50 -4.72
CA GLU A 120 -4.83 9.77 -5.84
C GLU A 120 -3.40 9.27 -5.55
N GLY A 121 -3.18 7.97 -5.80
CA GLY A 121 -1.91 7.30 -5.57
C GLY A 121 -1.56 7.05 -4.10
N TYR A 122 -2.47 7.31 -3.16
CA TYR A 122 -2.26 6.95 -1.76
C TYR A 122 -2.66 5.49 -1.49
N GLN A 123 -1.98 4.90 -0.52
CA GLN A 123 -2.22 3.61 0.10
C GLN A 123 -2.39 3.79 1.61
N VAL A 124 -2.91 2.76 2.28
CA VAL A 124 -2.97 2.70 3.74
C VAL A 124 -2.09 1.55 4.23
N PHE A 125 -1.32 1.81 5.29
CA PHE A 125 -0.68 0.75 6.06
C PHE A 125 -1.40 0.64 7.40
N HIS A 126 -2.01 -0.52 7.65
CA HIS A 126 -2.91 -0.70 8.78
C HIS A 126 -2.19 -1.11 10.07
N ASN A 127 -2.81 -0.83 11.21
CA ASN A 127 -2.45 -1.38 12.53
C ASN A 127 -1.01 -1.06 12.99
N VAL A 128 -0.45 0.08 12.61
CA VAL A 128 0.88 0.52 13.05
C VAL A 128 0.87 0.77 14.56
N GLY A 129 1.82 0.17 15.28
CA GLY A 129 1.95 0.30 16.74
C GLY A 129 1.29 -0.82 17.56
N SER A 130 0.49 -1.69 16.93
CA SER A 130 -0.23 -2.80 17.61
C SER A 130 0.68 -3.77 18.39
N LYS A 131 1.95 -3.90 17.98
CA LYS A 131 2.97 -4.72 18.65
C LYS A 131 3.52 -4.11 19.95
N VAL A 132 3.40 -2.79 20.13
CA VAL A 132 4.00 -2.05 21.25
C VAL A 132 2.98 -1.38 22.17
N ALA A 133 1.70 -1.32 21.76
CA ALA A 133 0.62 -0.72 22.53
C ALA A 133 -0.72 -1.44 22.33
N ASP A 134 -1.72 -1.06 23.14
CA ASP A 134 -3.11 -1.54 23.01
C ASP A 134 -3.87 -0.85 21.88
N THR A 135 -3.45 0.36 21.51
CA THR A 135 -3.97 1.10 20.35
C THR A 135 -3.02 0.97 19.16
N SER A 136 -3.57 1.22 17.97
CA SER A 136 -2.82 1.25 16.71
C SER A 136 -3.42 2.26 15.76
N PHE A 137 -2.65 2.62 14.75
CA PHE A 137 -3.05 3.63 13.77
C PHE A 137 -2.87 3.13 12.36
N ASP A 138 -3.80 3.55 11.51
CA ASP A 138 -3.64 3.46 10.07
C ASP A 138 -2.88 4.69 9.59
N ILE A 139 -1.90 4.48 8.69
CA ILE A 139 -1.14 5.57 8.09
C ILE A 139 -1.42 5.63 6.60
N GLN A 140 -1.70 6.83 6.10
CA GLN A 140 -1.83 7.08 4.67
C GLN A 140 -0.46 7.45 4.11
N TYR A 141 -0.08 6.81 3.01
CA TYR A 141 1.20 7.06 2.37
C TYR A 141 1.09 6.98 0.85
N LYS A 142 2.04 7.57 0.14
CA LYS A 142 2.18 7.50 -1.32
C LYS A 142 3.63 7.28 -1.67
N VAL A 143 3.90 6.29 -2.51
CA VAL A 143 5.22 5.92 -3.01
C VAL A 143 5.05 4.98 -4.19
N GLN A 144 6.02 4.95 -5.11
CA GLN A 144 5.93 4.08 -6.28
C GLN A 144 6.37 2.62 -5.98
N ARG A 145 7.31 2.43 -5.04
CA ARG A 145 7.76 1.10 -4.62
C ARG A 145 6.87 0.54 -3.50
N ASN A 146 7.02 -0.74 -3.19
CA ASN A 146 6.18 -1.37 -2.16
C ASN A 146 6.69 -1.03 -0.75
N LEU A 147 5.83 -0.51 0.12
CA LEU A 147 6.08 -0.42 1.55
C LEU A 147 5.70 -1.77 2.19
N SER A 148 6.70 -2.50 2.68
CA SER A 148 6.50 -3.87 3.17
C SER A 148 6.31 -3.98 4.68
N ASP A 149 6.86 -3.02 5.44
CA ASP A 149 6.75 -3.03 6.90
C ASP A 149 6.87 -1.62 7.49
N VAL A 150 6.15 -1.39 8.57
CA VAL A 150 6.26 -0.20 9.42
C VAL A 150 6.40 -0.64 10.87
N THR A 151 7.59 -0.44 11.42
CA THR A 151 7.92 -0.83 12.79
C THR A 151 8.04 0.41 13.68
N VAL A 152 7.43 0.36 14.87
CA VAL A 152 7.61 1.35 15.93
C VAL A 152 8.71 0.88 16.87
N GLU A 153 9.70 1.72 17.16
CA GLU A 153 10.73 1.47 18.17
C GLU A 153 10.63 2.51 19.30
N PRO A 154 9.84 2.26 20.35
CA PRO A 154 9.55 3.26 21.38
C PRO A 154 10.78 3.75 22.14
N ALA A 155 11.72 2.84 22.45
CA ALA A 155 12.97 3.18 23.14
C ALA A 155 13.85 4.17 22.37
N ARG A 156 13.67 4.27 21.06
CA ARG A 156 14.38 5.19 20.16
C ARG A 156 13.48 6.29 19.59
N LYS A 157 12.20 6.31 19.98
CA LYS A 157 11.20 7.31 19.57
C LYS A 157 11.12 7.45 18.06
N MET A 158 11.12 6.30 17.38
CA MET A 158 11.27 6.25 15.94
C MET A 158 10.31 5.28 15.27
N LEU A 159 9.97 5.61 14.03
CA LEU A 159 9.32 4.72 13.07
C LEU A 159 10.34 4.27 12.04
N VAL A 160 10.33 2.98 11.70
CA VAL A 160 11.15 2.38 10.66
C VAL A 160 10.23 1.91 9.54
N PHE A 161 10.45 2.43 8.33
CA PHE A 161 9.72 2.05 7.13
C PHE A 161 10.65 1.21 6.26
N SER A 162 10.20 0.00 5.89
CA SER A 162 10.95 -0.91 5.03
C SER A 162 10.27 -1.04 3.67
N PHE A 163 11.06 -0.93 2.60
CA PHE A 163 10.57 -0.97 1.24
C PHE A 163 11.11 -2.17 0.47
N VAL A 164 10.32 -2.63 -0.50
CA VAL A 164 10.68 -3.64 -1.49
C VAL A 164 10.60 -3.02 -2.88
N GLY A 165 11.61 -3.30 -3.70
CA GLY A 165 11.77 -2.72 -5.03
C GLY A 165 12.82 -1.62 -5.05
N LYS A 166 13.36 -1.37 -6.25
CA LYS A 166 14.41 -0.37 -6.49
C LYS A 166 13.90 0.59 -7.56
N ILE A 167 13.52 1.79 -7.13
CA ILE A 167 13.07 2.86 -8.01
C ILE A 167 13.98 4.05 -7.78
N ASP A 168 14.48 4.68 -8.84
CA ASP A 168 15.25 5.90 -8.69
C ASP A 168 14.33 7.13 -8.73
N ASN A 169 14.71 8.22 -8.05
CA ASN A 169 13.93 9.46 -7.98
C ASN A 169 12.47 9.25 -7.51
N ASP A 170 12.29 8.39 -6.51
CA ASP A 170 10.97 8.14 -5.89
C ASP A 170 10.71 9.16 -4.78
N LEU A 171 9.44 9.38 -4.45
CA LEU A 171 9.04 10.31 -3.39
C LEU A 171 8.09 9.60 -2.45
N PHE A 172 8.55 9.38 -1.22
CA PHE A 172 7.71 8.85 -0.15
C PHE A 172 7.01 10.00 0.55
N VAL A 173 5.69 10.03 0.43
CA VAL A 173 4.83 10.96 1.17
C VAL A 173 4.08 10.17 2.23
N VAL A 174 4.09 10.62 3.48
CA VAL A 174 3.39 9.94 4.59
C VAL A 174 2.69 10.93 5.48
N ASN A 175 1.47 10.59 5.90
CA ASN A 175 0.70 11.32 6.89
C ASN A 175 0.80 10.58 8.23
N LEU A 176 1.49 11.18 9.20
CA LEU A 176 1.76 10.59 10.51
C LEU A 176 0.83 11.18 11.57
N PRO A 177 -0.02 10.38 12.23
CA PRO A 177 -0.78 10.85 13.39
C PRO A 177 0.15 11.30 14.52
N GLU A 178 -0.18 12.40 15.18
CA GLU A 178 0.61 12.93 16.30
C GLU A 178 0.65 11.96 17.49
N GLU A 179 -0.42 11.19 17.69
CA GLU A 179 -0.50 10.15 18.71
C GLU A 179 0.39 8.93 18.40
N LEU A 180 0.73 8.70 17.14
CA LEU A 180 1.66 7.64 16.72
C LEU A 180 3.11 8.08 16.96
N ILE A 181 3.44 9.28 16.49
CA ILE A 181 4.76 9.90 16.61
C ILE A 181 4.62 11.42 16.73
N LYS A 182 5.12 11.96 17.84
CA LYS A 182 5.02 13.38 18.14
C LYS A 182 6.22 14.12 17.57
N ASN A 183 5.97 15.24 16.91
CA ASN A 183 6.99 16.15 16.38
C ASN A 183 8.14 15.42 15.64
N PRO A 184 7.85 14.69 14.54
CA PRO A 184 8.88 14.01 13.76
C PRO A 184 9.78 15.04 13.05
N GLN A 185 11.07 15.07 13.39
CA GLN A 185 12.01 16.10 12.91
C GLN A 185 13.28 15.56 12.28
N THR A 186 13.64 14.30 12.54
CA THR A 186 14.87 13.72 12.00
C THR A 186 14.54 12.56 11.09
N VAL A 187 15.08 12.57 9.88
CA VAL A 187 14.92 11.50 8.90
C VAL A 187 16.28 10.91 8.56
N TRP A 188 16.38 9.58 8.60
CA TRP A 188 17.53 8.83 8.11
C TRP A 188 17.12 7.98 6.93
N VAL A 189 17.95 7.97 5.89
CA VAL A 189 17.85 7.07 4.75
C VAL A 189 19.02 6.08 4.86
N GLY A 190 18.71 4.82 5.17
CA GLY A 190 19.73 3.84 5.57
C GLY A 190 20.48 4.26 6.84
N ASN A 191 21.72 4.71 6.68
CA ASN A 191 22.62 5.15 7.75
C ASN A 191 22.97 6.66 7.69
N GLU A 192 22.43 7.38 6.70
CA GLU A 192 22.70 8.80 6.53
C GLU A 192 21.49 9.62 6.97
N GLN A 193 21.73 10.61 7.82
CA GLN A 193 20.72 11.60 8.14
C GLN A 193 20.58 12.55 6.94
N ILE A 194 19.34 12.76 6.50
CA ILE A 194 19.05 13.66 5.40
C ILE A 194 18.39 14.95 5.91
N MET A 195 18.53 16.02 5.14
CA MET A 195 17.90 17.32 5.41
C MET A 195 17.00 17.79 4.27
N ASN A 196 17.04 17.10 3.12
CA ASN A 196 16.27 17.41 1.92
C ASN A 196 14.88 16.74 1.94
N PHE A 197 14.11 16.94 3.00
CA PHE A 197 12.71 16.52 3.11
C PHE A 197 11.84 17.72 3.47
N SER A 198 10.54 17.65 3.21
CA SER A 198 9.56 18.62 3.72
C SER A 198 8.69 18.02 4.81
N SER A 199 8.24 18.86 5.73
CA SER A 199 7.30 18.49 6.79
C SER A 199 6.27 19.60 6.97
N GLU A 200 5.00 19.24 6.98
CA GLU A 200 3.87 20.14 7.20
C GLU A 200 3.01 19.55 8.32
N SER A 201 2.92 20.26 9.44
CA SER A 201 2.05 19.86 10.56
C SER A 201 0.70 20.55 10.45
N SER A 202 -0.36 19.76 10.58
CA SER A 202 -1.75 20.19 10.72
C SER A 202 -2.32 19.65 12.04
N GLU A 203 -3.55 20.01 12.39
CA GLU A 203 -4.18 19.53 13.63
C GLU A 203 -4.20 17.99 13.67
N GLY A 204 -3.43 17.40 14.61
CA GLY A 204 -3.33 15.95 14.85
C GLY A 204 -2.46 15.15 13.89
N PHE A 205 -1.85 15.75 12.86
CA PHE A 205 -1.04 15.01 11.87
C PHE A 205 0.19 15.79 11.40
N THR A 206 1.26 15.07 11.04
CA THR A 206 2.40 15.62 10.30
C THR A 206 2.57 14.91 8.98
N LYS A 207 2.42 15.65 7.88
CA LYS A 207 2.74 15.17 6.54
C LYS A 207 4.23 15.35 6.28
N MET A 208 4.91 14.31 5.83
CA MET A 208 6.32 14.35 5.44
C MET A 208 6.48 13.92 3.98
N SER A 209 7.37 14.59 3.24
CA SER A 209 7.76 14.20 1.88
C SER A 209 9.26 13.97 1.81
N ILE A 210 9.66 12.74 1.52
CA ILE A 210 11.02 12.23 1.69
C ILE A 210 11.49 11.64 0.34
N PRO A 211 12.54 12.18 -0.29
CA PRO A 211 13.08 11.62 -1.52
C PRO A 211 13.79 10.29 -1.26
N LEU A 212 13.58 9.32 -2.14
CA LEU A 212 14.21 8.01 -2.09
C LEU A 212 14.95 7.73 -3.41
N ASP A 213 16.09 7.06 -3.31
CA ASP A 213 16.83 6.56 -4.47
C ASP A 213 16.66 5.04 -4.63
N ALA A 214 17.28 4.46 -5.67
CA ALA A 214 17.20 3.03 -5.97
C ALA A 214 17.86 2.12 -4.91
N HIS A 215 18.67 2.67 -4.00
CA HIS A 215 19.35 1.96 -2.91
C HIS A 215 18.62 2.09 -1.57
N THR A 216 17.63 2.99 -1.46
CA THR A 216 16.83 3.15 -0.24
C THR A 216 15.97 1.90 0.02
N ALA A 217 16.45 1.03 0.91
CA ALA A 217 15.67 -0.10 1.43
C ALA A 217 14.88 0.26 2.70
N GLN A 218 15.36 1.25 3.46
CA GLN A 218 14.74 1.67 4.72
C GLN A 218 14.90 3.17 4.95
N ILE A 219 13.88 3.75 5.58
CA ILE A 219 13.98 5.06 6.22
C ILE A 219 13.61 4.96 7.70
N LYS A 220 14.12 5.90 8.48
CA LYS A 220 13.83 6.04 9.90
C LYS A 220 13.38 7.47 10.17
N ILE A 221 12.24 7.63 10.82
CA ILE A 221 11.71 8.93 11.24
C ILE A 221 11.75 8.99 12.75
N VAL A 222 12.43 9.97 13.33
CA VAL A 222 12.58 10.15 14.78
C VAL A 222 11.79 11.38 15.22
N GLY A 223 10.98 11.19 16.25
CA GLY A 223 10.18 12.23 16.90
C GLY A 223 10.62 12.47 18.34
N THR A 224 9.86 13.31 19.04
CA THR A 224 10.07 13.57 20.47
C THR A 224 9.44 12.50 21.36
N GLU A 225 8.37 11.86 20.88
CA GLU A 225 7.65 10.77 21.54
C GLU A 225 7.08 9.81 20.48
N THR A 226 6.85 8.54 20.85
CA THR A 226 6.09 7.58 20.04
C THR A 226 5.11 6.78 20.89
N ILE A 227 4.10 6.19 20.25
CA ILE A 227 3.25 5.19 20.91
C ILE A 227 4.09 4.06 21.53
N GLY A 228 3.63 3.50 22.64
CA GLY A 228 4.26 2.33 23.28
C GLY A 228 5.50 2.65 24.13
N GLU A 229 5.74 3.91 24.48
CA GLU A 229 6.77 4.27 25.47
C GLU A 229 6.49 3.70 26.87
N THR A 230 5.21 3.48 27.18
CA THR A 230 4.81 2.63 28.31
C THR A 230 4.54 1.23 27.78
N PRO A 231 5.21 0.18 28.31
CA PRO A 231 5.02 -1.18 27.84
C PRO A 231 3.57 -1.62 27.94
N LYS A 232 3.10 -2.35 26.93
CA LYS A 232 1.81 -3.04 26.96
C LYS A 232 1.76 -3.92 28.22
N ASN A 233 0.75 -3.74 29.06
CA ASN A 233 0.56 -4.59 30.22
C ASN A 233 0.27 -6.01 29.73
N HIS A 234 1.23 -6.93 29.87
CA HIS A 234 0.95 -8.34 29.69
C HIS A 234 0.06 -8.79 30.85
N ILE A 235 -1.26 -8.87 30.60
CA ILE A 235 -2.15 -9.62 31.47
C ILE A 235 -1.87 -11.10 31.16
N CYS A 236 -1.07 -11.73 32.03
CA CYS A 236 -0.82 -13.17 32.03
C CYS A 236 -2.08 -13.97 32.35
#